data_AF-A0A2S9X581-F1
#
_entry.id   AF-A0A2S9X581-F1
#
_cell.length_a   1.000
_cell.length_b   1.000
_cell.length_c   1.000
_cell.angle_alpha   90.00
_cell.angle_beta   90.00
_cell.angle_gamma   90.00
#
_symmetry.space_group_name_H-M   'P 1'
#
loop_
_entity.id
_entity.type
_entity.pdbx_description
1 polymer ?
#
loop_
_entity_poly.entity_id
_entity_poly.type
_entity_poly.pdbx_seq_one_letter_code
_entity_poly.pdbx_strand_id
1 'polypeptide(L)'
;MLYMERLQNYQSDPMLLDAVNTVLNECGIDGVSSLEDQSNLDLVNAIKCIQDTSRVLLSKGFSFNTFITTLMPDMDGFIRWPQNTYTIRATDGTRIVNQAGYIVKPDDGFSAKFDGPFEIEGIFILPFSSIPIPVFDYLVLRAAEVMNDRWISSDVVQVAIDKHIQEAWLNFRQWWIDDDNTSMMESGAVQAITGRT
;
A
#
# COMPACT_ATOMS: atom_id res chain seq x y z
N MET A 1 9.95 -8.35 17.65
CA MET A 1 8.56 -8.35 18.17
C MET A 1 8.01 -6.94 18.46
N LEU A 2 8.85 -5.95 18.84
CA LEU A 2 8.43 -4.56 19.12
C LEU A 2 8.14 -3.66 17.91
N TYR A 3 8.58 -4.01 16.69
CA TYR A 3 8.39 -3.15 15.51
C TYR A 3 7.03 -3.36 14.82
N MET A 4 6.44 -4.55 14.97
CA MET A 4 5.16 -4.93 14.36
C MET A 4 3.94 -4.35 15.11
N GLU A 5 4.09 -4.02 16.39
CA GLU A 5 3.01 -3.45 17.22
C GLU A 5 2.79 -1.95 16.94
N ARG A 6 3.85 -1.23 16.55
CA ARG A 6 3.75 0.20 16.16
C ARG A 6 3.01 0.43 14.83
N LEU A 7 2.81 -0.62 14.03
CA LEU A 7 2.09 -0.56 12.77
C LEU A 7 0.55 -0.64 12.96
N GLN A 8 0.05 -0.80 14.20
CA GLN A 8 -1.37 -1.06 14.45
C GLN A 8 -2.27 0.19 14.48
N ASN A 9 -1.73 1.38 14.70
CA ASN A 9 -2.56 2.58 14.86
C ASN A 9 -2.45 3.54 13.67
N TYR A 10 -3.14 3.19 12.59
CA TYR A 10 -3.37 4.08 11.44
C TYR A 10 -3.91 5.46 11.85
N GLN A 11 -4.74 5.53 12.89
CA GLN A 11 -5.35 6.77 13.40
C GLN A 11 -4.45 7.61 14.31
N SER A 12 -3.31 7.07 14.76
CA SER A 12 -2.36 7.80 15.61
C SER A 12 -1.16 8.33 14.83
N ASP A 13 -1.16 8.20 13.49
CA ASP A 13 -0.07 8.69 12.66
C ASP A 13 -0.19 10.22 12.51
N PRO A 14 0.84 11.00 12.89
CA PRO A 14 0.80 12.46 12.76
C PRO A 14 0.62 12.93 11.30
N MET A 15 1.06 12.13 10.31
CA MET A 15 0.86 12.48 8.90
C MET A 15 -0.59 12.30 8.43
N LEU A 16 -1.42 11.56 9.16
CA LEU A 16 -2.83 11.39 8.77
C LEU A 16 -3.62 12.70 8.90
N LEU A 17 -3.36 13.50 9.93
CA LEU A 17 -4.05 14.80 10.10
C LEU A 17 -3.67 15.76 8.97
N ASP A 18 -2.39 15.78 8.60
CA ASP A 18 -1.90 16.58 7.49
C ASP A 18 -2.48 16.12 6.14
N ALA A 19 -2.55 14.80 5.90
CA ALA A 19 -3.20 14.21 4.73
C ALA A 19 -4.67 14.63 4.62
N VAL A 20 -5.42 14.51 5.71
CA VAL A 20 -6.84 14.88 5.78
C VAL A 20 -7.02 16.36 5.48
N ASN A 21 -6.23 17.21 6.12
CA ASN A 21 -6.31 18.66 5.90
C ASN A 21 -5.97 19.03 4.46
N THR A 22 -4.99 18.36 3.86
CA THR A 22 -4.67 18.56 2.44
C THR A 22 -5.84 18.17 1.55
N VAL A 23 -6.47 17.01 1.77
CA VAL A 23 -7.68 16.59 1.02
C VAL A 23 -8.80 17.62 1.15
N LEU A 24 -9.10 18.07 2.37
CA LEU A 24 -10.18 19.05 2.60
C LEU A 24 -9.87 20.39 1.90
N ASN A 25 -8.64 20.88 2.01
CA ASN A 25 -8.23 22.14 1.40
C ASN A 25 -8.29 22.11 -0.13
N GLU A 26 -7.86 21.01 -0.76
CA GLU A 26 -7.96 20.81 -2.22
C GLU A 26 -9.42 20.78 -2.69
N CYS A 27 -10.33 20.29 -1.84
CA CYS A 27 -11.76 20.33 -2.05
C CYS A 27 -12.42 21.69 -1.73
N GLY A 28 -11.66 22.67 -1.23
CA GLY A 28 -12.17 23.99 -0.83
C GLY A 28 -12.92 23.99 0.51
N ILE A 29 -12.68 22.99 1.37
CA ILE A 29 -13.25 22.84 2.71
C ILE A 29 -12.19 23.23 3.74
N ASP A 30 -12.60 23.89 4.82
CA ASP A 30 -11.71 24.25 5.91
C ASP A 30 -11.14 22.99 6.62
N GLY A 31 -9.83 23.03 6.90
CA GLY A 31 -9.16 21.97 7.63
C GLY A 31 -9.62 21.82 9.09
N VAL A 32 -9.32 20.67 9.67
CA VAL A 32 -9.64 20.32 11.06
C VAL A 32 -8.39 20.34 11.95
N SER A 33 -8.60 20.55 13.25
CA SER A 33 -7.52 20.53 14.25
C SER A 33 -7.39 19.17 14.97
N SER A 34 -8.36 18.27 14.82
CA SER A 34 -8.38 16.94 15.44
C SER A 34 -9.09 15.93 14.56
N LEU A 35 -8.62 14.69 14.60
CA LEU A 35 -9.25 13.53 13.94
C LEU A 35 -10.33 12.87 14.80
N GLU A 36 -10.50 13.29 16.06
CA GLU A 36 -11.43 12.68 17.02
C GLU A 36 -12.88 13.11 16.80
N ASP A 37 -13.11 14.21 16.07
CA ASP A 37 -14.45 14.74 15.84
C ASP A 37 -15.19 13.95 14.75
N GLN A 38 -15.68 12.77 15.11
CA GLN A 38 -16.47 11.91 14.22
C GLN A 38 -17.84 12.51 13.87
N SER A 39 -18.22 13.66 14.42
CA SER A 39 -19.46 14.36 14.04
C SER A 39 -19.30 15.12 12.71
N ASN A 40 -18.07 15.45 12.32
CA ASN A 40 -17.78 16.09 11.05
C ASN A 40 -17.81 15.06 9.91
N LEU A 41 -18.86 15.15 9.08
CA LEU A 41 -19.06 14.23 7.95
C LEU A 41 -17.93 14.32 6.92
N ASP A 42 -17.41 15.54 6.65
CA ASP A 42 -16.37 15.77 5.65
C ASP A 42 -15.05 15.15 6.09
N LEU A 43 -14.72 15.25 7.38
CA LEU A 43 -13.58 14.55 7.99
C LEU A 43 -13.69 13.03 7.83
N VAL A 44 -14.84 12.46 8.18
CA VAL A 44 -15.06 11.01 8.07
C VAL A 44 -14.98 10.55 6.61
N ASN A 45 -15.49 11.34 5.67
CA ASN A 45 -15.43 11.04 4.24
C ASN A 45 -13.98 11.12 3.72
N ALA A 46 -13.24 12.17 4.08
CA ALA A 46 -11.83 12.32 3.69
C ALA A 46 -10.97 11.14 4.16
N ILE A 47 -11.12 10.71 5.42
CA ILE A 47 -10.39 9.55 5.97
C ILE A 47 -10.72 8.28 5.16
N LYS A 48 -11.99 8.06 4.83
CA LYS A 48 -12.40 6.90 4.02
C LYS A 48 -11.80 6.94 2.61
N CYS A 49 -11.78 8.10 1.95
CA CYS A 49 -11.14 8.27 0.64
C CYS A 49 -9.65 7.94 0.70
N ILE A 50 -8.95 8.46 1.71
CA ILE A 50 -7.53 8.21 1.91
C ILE A 50 -7.28 6.70 2.12
N GLN A 51 -8.10 6.02 2.93
CA GLN A 51 -8.00 4.58 3.17
C GLN A 51 -8.26 3.75 1.90
N ASP A 52 -9.31 4.08 1.15
CA ASP A 52 -9.66 3.41 -0.10
C ASP A 52 -8.54 3.56 -1.14
N THR A 53 -8.09 4.80 -1.37
CA THR A 53 -7.04 5.12 -2.34
C THR A 53 -5.70 4.51 -1.93
N SER A 54 -5.36 4.55 -0.64
CA SER A 54 -4.17 3.89 -0.10
C SER A 54 -4.17 2.39 -0.38
N ARG A 55 -5.29 1.70 -0.12
CA ARG A 55 -5.44 0.28 -0.41
C ARG A 55 -5.26 -0.01 -1.90
N VAL A 56 -5.89 0.78 -2.78
CA VAL A 56 -5.78 0.57 -4.24
C VAL A 56 -4.35 0.82 -4.74
N LEU A 57 -3.69 1.89 -4.28
CA LEU A 57 -2.36 2.24 -4.75
C LEU A 57 -1.29 1.29 -4.21
N LEU A 58 -1.25 1.10 -2.89
CA LEU A 58 -0.19 0.32 -2.23
C LEU A 58 -0.30 -1.19 -2.50
N SER A 59 -1.50 -1.70 -2.82
CA SER A 59 -1.68 -3.10 -3.21
C SER A 59 -0.96 -3.48 -4.51
N LYS A 60 -0.53 -2.51 -5.32
CA LYS A 60 0.23 -2.76 -6.56
C LYS A 60 1.63 -3.32 -6.29
N GLY A 61 2.21 -3.02 -5.14
CA GLY A 61 3.56 -3.41 -4.80
C GLY A 61 4.59 -2.44 -5.36
N PHE A 62 5.37 -1.88 -4.47
CA PHE A 62 6.51 -1.03 -4.71
C PHE A 62 7.69 -1.59 -3.90
N SER A 63 8.90 -1.19 -4.26
CA SER A 63 10.14 -1.53 -3.55
C SER A 63 10.06 -1.33 -2.03
N PHE A 64 9.44 -0.23 -1.59
CA PHE A 64 9.38 0.13 -0.17
C PHE A 64 8.34 -0.65 0.64
N ASN A 65 7.39 -1.33 0.00
CA ASN A 65 6.34 -2.09 0.69
C ASN A 65 6.31 -3.57 0.33
N THR A 66 7.27 -4.03 -0.48
CA THR A 66 7.42 -5.43 -0.88
C THR A 66 8.64 -6.00 -0.18
N PHE A 67 8.44 -7.00 0.68
CA PHE A 67 9.51 -7.60 1.47
C PHE A 67 9.47 -9.12 1.40
N ILE A 68 10.66 -9.72 1.37
CA ILE A 68 10.83 -11.16 1.57
C ILE A 68 10.92 -11.42 3.07
N THR A 69 10.07 -12.31 3.58
CA THR A 69 10.09 -12.73 4.98
C THR A 69 9.91 -14.24 5.08
N THR A 70 10.54 -14.82 6.09
CA THR A 70 10.33 -16.23 6.44
C THR A 70 9.26 -16.36 7.51
N LEU A 71 8.26 -17.19 7.25
CA LEU A 71 7.24 -17.57 8.22
C LEU A 71 7.59 -18.91 8.85
N MET A 72 7.43 -18.99 10.18
CA MET A 72 7.65 -20.23 10.92
C MET A 72 6.31 -20.92 11.22
N PRO A 73 6.20 -22.24 11.01
CA PRO A 73 5.02 -22.98 11.43
C PRO A 73 4.91 -23.05 12.95
N ASP A 74 3.67 -23.09 13.43
CA ASP A 74 3.35 -23.38 14.84
C ASP A 74 3.66 -24.85 15.18
N MET A 75 3.53 -25.24 16.46
CA MET A 75 3.74 -26.61 16.94
C MET A 75 2.90 -27.65 16.19
N ASP A 76 1.72 -27.26 15.69
CA ASP A 76 0.82 -28.12 14.93
C ASP A 76 1.14 -28.16 13.41
N GLY A 77 2.20 -27.46 12.98
CA GLY A 77 2.67 -27.40 11.59
C GLY A 77 1.93 -26.38 10.71
N PHE A 78 1.07 -25.53 11.28
CA PHE A 78 0.31 -24.53 10.52
C PHE A 78 1.01 -23.18 10.50
N ILE A 79 0.95 -22.49 9.35
CA ILE A 79 1.44 -21.11 9.23
C ILE A 79 0.23 -20.16 9.15
N ARG A 80 0.18 -19.19 10.06
CA ARG A 80 -0.87 -18.15 10.06
C ARG A 80 -0.66 -17.20 8.89
N TRP A 81 -1.77 -16.82 8.26
CA TRP A 81 -1.76 -15.76 7.25
C TRP A 81 -1.42 -14.41 7.92
N PRO A 82 -0.43 -13.66 7.44
CA PRO A 82 -0.09 -12.35 7.98
C PRO A 82 -1.27 -11.38 7.89
N GLN A 83 -1.64 -10.73 8.99
CA GLN A 83 -2.80 -9.81 9.02
C GLN A 83 -2.51 -8.48 8.29
N ASN A 84 -1.26 -8.02 8.28
CA ASN A 84 -0.87 -6.71 7.75
C ASN A 84 -0.28 -6.78 6.33
N THR A 85 -0.91 -7.57 5.45
CA THR A 85 -0.46 -7.74 4.06
C THR A 85 -1.61 -7.53 3.08
N TYR A 86 -1.35 -6.83 1.98
CA TYR A 86 -2.25 -6.75 0.84
C TYR A 86 -2.28 -8.06 0.05
N THR A 87 -1.10 -8.62 -0.20
CA THR A 87 -0.96 -9.90 -0.90
C THR A 87 0.34 -10.57 -0.46
N ILE A 88 0.38 -11.89 -0.58
CA ILE A 88 1.59 -12.69 -0.35
C ILE A 88 1.74 -13.70 -1.49
N ARG A 89 2.99 -13.99 -1.84
CA ARG A 89 3.38 -15.01 -2.81
C ARG A 89 4.52 -15.82 -2.22
N ALA A 90 4.60 -17.09 -2.58
CA ALA A 90 5.73 -17.90 -2.19
C ALA A 90 6.92 -17.58 -3.11
N THR A 91 8.13 -17.50 -2.56
CA THR A 91 9.35 -17.22 -3.35
C THR A 91 9.73 -18.39 -4.25
N ASP A 92 9.34 -19.61 -3.88
CA ASP A 92 9.53 -20.84 -4.65
C ASP A 92 8.54 -21.01 -5.83
N GLY A 93 7.60 -20.06 -5.99
CA GLY A 93 6.56 -20.11 -7.02
C GLY A 93 5.36 -21.01 -6.66
N THR A 94 5.34 -21.61 -5.47
CA THR A 94 4.21 -22.40 -4.98
C THR A 94 2.97 -21.52 -4.85
N ARG A 95 1.84 -21.99 -5.37
CA ARG A 95 0.57 -21.29 -5.18
C ARG A 95 0.17 -21.39 -3.71
N ILE A 96 -0.17 -20.26 -3.11
CA ILE A 96 -0.67 -20.18 -1.74
C ILE A 96 -2.01 -19.47 -1.69
N VAL A 97 -2.88 -19.91 -0.80
CA VAL A 97 -4.19 -19.30 -0.57
C VAL A 97 -4.45 -19.13 0.92
N ASN A 98 -5.20 -18.09 1.28
CA ASN A 98 -5.69 -17.91 2.64
C ASN A 98 -6.95 -18.75 2.82
N GLN A 99 -6.92 -19.70 3.75
CA GLN A 99 -8.10 -20.45 4.17
C GLN A 99 -8.24 -20.38 5.68
N ALA A 100 -9.33 -19.75 6.15
CA ALA A 100 -9.62 -19.57 7.57
C ALA A 100 -8.48 -18.94 8.39
N GLY A 101 -7.66 -18.08 7.79
CA GLY A 101 -6.54 -17.41 8.45
C GLY A 101 -5.22 -18.18 8.46
N TYR A 102 -5.12 -19.28 7.70
CA TYR A 102 -3.90 -20.06 7.52
C TYR A 102 -3.50 -20.11 6.05
N ILE A 103 -2.19 -20.28 5.82
CA ILE A 103 -1.64 -20.53 4.49
C ILE A 103 -1.93 -21.98 4.11
N VAL A 104 -2.49 -22.18 2.92
CA VAL A 104 -2.76 -23.51 2.35
C VAL A 104 -2.16 -23.60 0.96
N LYS A 105 -1.58 -24.76 0.65
CA LYS A 105 -1.09 -25.11 -0.69
C LYS A 105 -2.16 -25.91 -1.44
N PRO A 106 -2.93 -25.30 -2.37
CA PRO A 106 -3.98 -26.00 -3.09
C PRO A 106 -3.43 -27.09 -4.01
N ASP A 107 -2.23 -26.92 -4.55
CA ASP A 107 -1.59 -27.87 -5.47
C ASP A 107 -1.15 -29.18 -4.77
N ASP A 108 -1.07 -29.14 -3.45
CA ASP A 108 -0.73 -30.27 -2.56
C ASP A 108 -1.99 -30.79 -1.84
N GLY A 109 -3.12 -30.84 -2.56
CA GLY A 109 -4.40 -31.35 -2.04
C GLY A 109 -5.00 -30.52 -0.91
N PHE A 110 -4.78 -29.20 -0.89
CA PHE A 110 -5.12 -28.31 0.24
C PHE A 110 -4.36 -28.65 1.53
N SER A 111 -3.11 -29.10 1.40
CA SER A 111 -2.24 -29.27 2.57
C SER A 111 -1.96 -27.92 3.24
N ALA A 112 -2.28 -27.85 4.53
CA ALA A 112 -2.05 -26.71 5.41
C ALA A 112 -0.86 -26.93 6.36
N LYS A 113 -0.18 -28.09 6.24
CA LYS A 113 0.96 -28.46 7.08
C LYS A 113 2.28 -28.11 6.39
N PHE A 114 3.18 -27.52 7.16
CA PHE A 114 4.52 -27.13 6.76
C PHE A 114 5.53 -27.79 7.71
N ASP A 115 6.50 -28.50 7.13
CA ASP A 115 7.53 -29.24 7.89
C ASP A 115 8.72 -28.34 8.31
N GLY A 116 8.75 -27.09 7.84
CA GLY A 116 9.83 -26.17 8.09
C GLY A 116 9.49 -24.71 7.75
N PRO A 117 10.48 -23.81 7.89
CA PRO A 117 10.31 -22.41 7.56
C PRO A 117 9.90 -22.23 6.09
N PHE A 118 8.94 -21.35 5.85
CA PHE A 118 8.42 -21.06 4.52
C PHE A 118 8.69 -19.60 4.16
N GLU A 119 9.38 -19.37 3.06
CA GLU A 119 9.72 -18.03 2.61
C GLU A 119 8.63 -17.47 1.69
N ILE A 120 8.22 -16.24 1.99
CA ILE A 120 7.21 -15.52 1.22
C ILE A 120 7.73 -14.14 0.84
N GLU A 121 7.27 -13.68 -0.32
CA GLU A 121 7.32 -12.29 -0.72
C GLU A 121 5.94 -11.68 -0.49
N GLY A 122 5.86 -10.68 0.38
CA GLY A 122 4.61 -10.04 0.77
C GLY A 122 4.61 -8.56 0.43
N ILE A 123 3.45 -8.05 0.00
CA ILE A 123 3.18 -6.61 -0.04
C ILE A 123 2.52 -6.25 1.30
N PHE A 124 3.18 -5.44 2.09
CA PHE A 124 2.77 -5.10 3.46
C PHE A 124 2.01 -3.78 3.52
N ILE A 125 1.09 -3.70 4.48
CA ILE A 125 0.41 -2.46 4.84
C ILE A 125 1.37 -1.65 5.71
N LEU A 126 1.70 -0.44 5.26
CA LEU A 126 2.60 0.47 5.95
C LEU A 126 1.85 1.69 6.50
N PRO A 127 2.29 2.27 7.62
CA PRO A 127 1.79 3.55 8.10
C PRO A 127 2.23 4.68 7.17
N PHE A 128 1.49 5.79 7.18
CA PHE A 128 1.77 6.94 6.30
C PHE A 128 3.14 7.54 6.51
N SER A 129 3.59 7.58 7.76
CA SER A 129 4.94 7.99 8.16
C SER A 129 6.08 7.20 7.50
N SER A 130 5.80 6.01 6.98
CA SER A 130 6.80 5.16 6.29
C SER A 130 6.69 5.20 4.77
N ILE A 131 5.78 6.00 4.21
CA ILE A 131 5.59 6.14 2.77
C ILE A 131 6.52 7.25 2.24
N PRO A 132 7.24 7.05 1.12
CA PRO A 132 8.00 8.11 0.49
C PRO A 132 7.12 9.31 0.13
N ILE A 133 7.62 10.53 0.39
CA ILE A 133 6.87 11.78 0.20
C ILE A 133 6.25 11.89 -1.21
N PRO A 134 6.96 11.60 -2.34
CA PRO A 134 6.37 11.68 -3.67
C PRO A 134 5.16 10.74 -3.87
N VAL A 135 5.17 9.58 -3.22
CA VAL A 135 4.08 8.61 -3.25
C VAL A 135 2.92 9.09 -2.38
N PHE A 136 3.23 9.63 -1.21
CA PHE A 136 2.26 10.18 -0.27
C PHE A 136 1.49 11.35 -0.89
N ASP A 137 2.18 12.31 -1.50
CA ASP A 137 1.55 13.48 -2.15
C ASP A 137 0.58 13.04 -3.25
N TYR A 138 1.02 12.10 -4.10
CA TYR A 138 0.16 11.52 -5.13
C TYR A 138 -1.06 10.80 -4.54
N LEU A 139 -0.88 10.02 -3.47
CA LEU A 139 -1.97 9.31 -2.79
C LEU A 139 -3.02 10.28 -2.23
N VAL A 140 -2.58 11.35 -1.57
CA VAL A 140 -3.45 12.36 -0.95
C VAL A 140 -4.24 13.11 -2.02
N LEU A 141 -3.61 13.54 -3.11
CA LEU A 141 -4.30 14.24 -4.21
C LEU A 141 -5.30 13.32 -4.94
N ARG A 142 -4.95 12.04 -5.14
CA ARG A 142 -5.90 11.04 -5.67
C ARG A 142 -7.07 10.81 -4.72
N ALA A 143 -6.87 10.91 -3.40
CA ALA A 143 -7.97 10.83 -2.44
C ALA A 143 -8.87 12.08 -2.50
N ALA A 144 -8.31 13.27 -2.77
CA ALA A 144 -9.07 14.49 -2.98
C ALA A 144 -9.95 14.44 -4.24
N GLU A 145 -9.44 13.91 -5.35
CA GLU A 145 -10.25 13.64 -6.56
C GLU A 145 -11.43 12.71 -6.25
N VAL A 146 -11.17 11.59 -5.57
CA VAL A 146 -12.25 10.65 -5.20
C VAL A 146 -13.28 11.31 -4.27
N MET A 147 -12.84 12.21 -3.40
CA MET A 147 -13.73 12.99 -2.54
C MET A 147 -14.57 13.99 -3.35
N ASN A 148 -13.94 14.71 -4.29
CA ASN A 148 -14.65 15.63 -5.16
C ASN A 148 -15.69 14.87 -5.99
N ASP A 149 -15.30 13.78 -6.67
CA ASP A 149 -16.20 12.99 -7.53
C ASP A 149 -17.42 12.46 -6.79
N ARG A 150 -17.24 11.94 -5.57
CA ARG A 150 -18.30 11.24 -4.83
C ARG A 150 -19.22 12.17 -4.02
N TRP A 151 -18.73 13.31 -3.53
CA TRP A 151 -19.51 14.16 -2.61
C TRP A 151 -19.73 15.60 -3.08
N ILE A 152 -18.77 16.21 -3.78
CA ILE A 152 -18.84 17.64 -4.15
C ILE A 152 -19.33 17.82 -5.59
N SER A 153 -18.80 17.01 -6.50
CA SER A 153 -19.06 16.99 -7.93
C SER A 153 -18.88 18.35 -8.62
N SER A 154 -17.79 19.07 -8.26
CA SER A 154 -17.46 20.37 -8.85
C SER A 154 -16.39 20.25 -9.94
N ASP A 155 -16.75 20.63 -11.17
CA ASP A 155 -15.85 20.60 -12.33
C ASP A 155 -14.67 21.59 -12.17
N VAL A 156 -14.90 22.75 -11.53
CA VAL A 156 -13.85 23.77 -11.35
C VAL A 156 -12.77 23.26 -10.38
N VAL A 157 -13.20 22.64 -9.29
CA VAL A 157 -12.30 22.01 -8.31
C VAL A 157 -11.59 20.82 -8.96
N GLN A 158 -12.30 20.02 -9.75
CA GLN A 158 -11.74 18.89 -10.46
C GLN A 158 -10.57 19.28 -11.38
N VAL A 159 -10.72 20.35 -12.16
CA VAL A 159 -9.65 20.83 -13.06
C VAL A 159 -8.39 21.24 -12.30
N ALA A 160 -8.55 21.85 -11.11
CA ALA A 160 -7.42 22.22 -10.26
C ALA A 160 -6.72 20.98 -9.68
N ILE A 161 -7.49 20.05 -9.11
CA ILE A 161 -7.00 18.79 -8.56
C ILE A 161 -6.26 17.98 -9.63
N ASP A 162 -6.83 17.86 -10.84
CA ASP A 162 -6.22 17.13 -11.95
C ASP A 162 -4.83 17.66 -12.30
N LYS A 163 -4.66 18.99 -12.31
CA LYS A 163 -3.35 19.62 -12.55
C LYS A 163 -2.34 19.22 -11.47
N HIS A 164 -2.71 19.32 -10.19
CA HIS A 164 -1.85 18.93 -9.08
C HIS A 164 -1.51 17.43 -9.12
N ILE A 165 -2.47 16.58 -9.49
CA ILE A 165 -2.25 15.14 -9.67
C ILE A 165 -1.24 14.86 -10.78
N GLN A 166 -1.29 15.57 -11.92
CA GLN A 166 -0.31 15.39 -12.99
C GLN A 166 1.09 15.72 -12.52
N GLU A 167 1.26 16.84 -11.79
CA GLU A 167 2.55 17.24 -11.23
C GLU A 167 3.07 16.22 -10.20
N ALA A 168 2.21 15.78 -9.27
CA ALA A 168 2.56 14.76 -8.29
C ALA A 168 2.87 13.39 -8.92
N TRP A 169 2.16 13.02 -9.99
CA TRP A 169 2.43 11.80 -10.74
C TRP A 169 3.79 11.83 -11.44
N LEU A 170 4.19 12.99 -11.98
CA LEU A 170 5.52 13.16 -12.57
C LEU A 170 6.62 12.98 -11.51
N ASN A 171 6.46 13.61 -10.35
CA ASN A 171 7.39 13.49 -9.22
C ASN A 171 7.47 12.04 -8.70
N PHE A 172 6.33 11.40 -8.53
CA PHE A 172 6.26 10.00 -8.13
C PHE A 172 6.95 9.09 -9.15
N ARG A 173 6.69 9.29 -10.45
CA ARG A 173 7.32 8.50 -11.51
C ARG A 173 8.83 8.70 -11.53
N GLN A 174 9.31 9.93 -11.38
CA GLN A 174 10.74 10.22 -11.33
C GLN A 174 11.39 9.48 -10.15
N TRP A 175 10.82 9.62 -8.96
CA TRP A 175 11.28 8.88 -7.77
C TRP A 175 11.28 7.37 -8.00
N TRP A 176 10.22 6.84 -8.60
CA TRP A 176 10.11 5.40 -8.85
C TRP A 176 11.17 4.90 -9.83
N ILE A 177 11.49 5.65 -10.89
CA ILE A 177 12.58 5.31 -11.82
C ILE A 177 13.93 5.33 -11.11
N ASP A 178 14.17 6.33 -10.27
CA ASP A 178 15.43 6.48 -9.54
C ASP A 178 15.62 5.37 -8.48
N ASP A 179 14.52 4.89 -7.89
CA ASP A 179 14.50 3.83 -6.89
C ASP A 179 14.58 2.42 -7.53
N ASP A 180 13.88 2.20 -8.65
CA ASP A 180 13.90 0.96 -9.44
C ASP A 180 15.17 0.81 -10.30
N ASN A 181 16.26 1.49 -9.94
CA ASN A 181 17.54 1.52 -10.68
C ASN A 181 18.30 0.18 -10.66
N THR A 182 17.58 -0.94 -10.69
CA THR A 182 17.96 -2.15 -11.41
C THR A 182 18.35 -1.72 -12.82
N SER A 183 19.65 -1.52 -13.01
CA SER A 183 20.25 -1.14 -14.30
C SER A 183 19.56 -1.90 -15.43
N MET A 184 19.12 -1.22 -16.48
CA MET A 184 18.49 -1.86 -17.65
C MET A 184 19.37 -2.96 -18.28
N MET A 185 20.67 -3.02 -17.95
CA MET A 185 21.57 -4.14 -18.28
C MET A 185 21.35 -5.42 -17.47
N GLU A 186 20.82 -5.33 -16.25
CA GLU A 186 20.58 -6.46 -15.34
C GLU A 186 19.12 -6.91 -15.31
N SER A 187 18.21 -6.19 -15.98
CA SER A 187 16.84 -6.67 -16.19
C SER A 187 16.91 -8.09 -16.79
N GLY A 188 16.34 -9.08 -16.09
CA GLY A 188 16.47 -10.50 -16.45
C GLY A 188 16.05 -10.85 -17.87
N ALA A 189 15.27 -9.98 -18.53
CA ALA A 189 14.96 -10.07 -19.95
C ALA A 189 16.17 -9.83 -20.86
N VAL A 190 17.08 -8.92 -20.50
CA VAL A 190 18.30 -8.62 -21.27
C VAL A 190 19.38 -9.67 -21.01
N GLN A 191 19.58 -10.12 -19.76
CA GLN A 191 20.51 -11.22 -19.46
C GLN A 191 20.12 -12.54 -20.15
N ALA A 192 18.82 -12.83 -20.29
CA ALA A 192 18.34 -14.01 -21.03
C ALA A 192 18.67 -13.96 -22.54
N ILE A 193 18.86 -12.77 -23.10
CA ILE A 193 19.20 -12.56 -24.52
C ILE A 193 20.71 -12.49 -24.71
N THR A 194 21.45 -11.86 -23.79
CA THR A 194 22.91 -11.69 -23.86
C THR A 194 23.68 -12.92 -23.38
N GLY A 195 23.07 -13.79 -22.57
CA GLY A 195 23.66 -15.05 -22.07
C GLY A 195 23.50 -16.27 -22.99
N ARG A 196 23.00 -16.10 -24.23
CA ARG A 196 22.96 -17.15 -25.26
C ARG A 196 23.90 -16.82 -26.43
N THR A 197 25.21 -16.93 -26.17
CA THR A 197 26.24 -17.28 -27.16
C THR A 197 27.31 -18.11 -26.49
#